data_AF-A0AAW0E395-F1
#
_entry.id   AF-A0AAW0E395-F1
#
_cell.length_a   1.000
_cell.length_b   1.000
_cell.length_c   1.000
_cell.angle_alpha   90.00
_cell.angle_beta   90.00
_cell.angle_gamma   90.00
#
_symmetry.space_group_name_H-M   'P 1'
#
loop_
_entity.id
_entity.type
_entity.pdbx_description
1 polymer ?
#
loop_
_entity_poly.entity_id
_entity_poly.type
_entity_poly.pdbx_seq_one_letter_code
_entity_poly.pdbx_strand_id
1 'polypeptide(L)'
;MFSPSFLSNFKTSMASEIQLVPVSLATVALESCFYGGFLVLAIMSMCLLVRRRARWLSPTFLGAIGMCITITAHWIITVDRSFQAFLFFQNGTYPLGFYGDLSQITEVVKSAFCLTTLIIGDTIIIHRLWIIWDKRLIVVIFPMLSLLGLVVCSVGITYQFTRDKTGQSVFLSDASRWITSDAVFTICTNIYSTTFISWRMWKVGRGMQPIGGIRIQARSSVLAIIVESAAIYTTWSIFFFATYQSKSNLQFIAIDCLPAITGIACMLIHVRIGLGWAHQGSQAEAFESTGPLSISIAQHTHTAIEDFTVLEIGKLGVGGEKDAV
;
A
#
# COMPACT_ATOMS: atom_id res chain seq x y z
N MET A 1 18.22 -54.95 -11.81
CA MET A 1 19.27 -53.93 -11.96
C MET A 1 18.60 -52.70 -12.55
N PHE A 2 18.28 -51.68 -11.74
CA PHE A 2 17.53 -50.50 -12.20
C PHE A 2 18.42 -49.64 -13.11
N SER A 3 17.86 -49.09 -14.19
CA SER A 3 18.57 -48.23 -15.15
C SER A 3 19.19 -47.02 -14.43
N PRO A 4 20.41 -46.59 -14.77
CA PRO A 4 21.04 -45.40 -14.18
C PRO A 4 20.20 -44.11 -14.34
N SER A 5 19.36 -44.03 -15.38
CA SER A 5 18.39 -42.93 -15.56
C SER A 5 17.23 -42.96 -14.55
N PHE A 6 16.82 -44.16 -14.10
CA PHE A 6 15.80 -44.32 -13.08
C PHE A 6 16.34 -43.88 -11.71
N LEU A 7 17.58 -44.26 -11.39
CA LEU A 7 18.24 -43.84 -10.14
C LEU A 7 18.55 -42.34 -10.11
N SER A 8 18.93 -41.72 -11.23
CA SER A 8 19.12 -40.27 -11.29
C SER A 8 17.80 -39.51 -11.11
N ASN A 9 16.74 -39.93 -11.81
CA ASN A 9 15.41 -39.33 -11.70
C ASN A 9 14.81 -39.52 -10.30
N PHE A 10 15.02 -40.68 -9.68
CA PHE A 10 14.59 -40.97 -8.31
C PHE A 10 15.35 -40.10 -7.30
N LYS A 11 16.66 -39.92 -7.49
CA LYS A 11 17.49 -39.07 -6.62
C LYS A 11 17.15 -37.59 -6.77
N THR A 12 16.86 -37.11 -7.97
CA THR A 12 16.38 -35.73 -8.19
C THR A 12 14.97 -35.51 -7.66
N SER A 13 14.07 -36.49 -7.82
CA SER A 13 12.71 -36.42 -7.27
C SER A 13 12.76 -36.42 -5.73
N MET A 14 13.51 -37.34 -5.12
CA MET A 14 13.71 -37.40 -3.67
C MET A 14 14.42 -36.15 -3.12
N ALA A 15 15.39 -35.58 -3.84
CA ALA A 15 16.04 -34.32 -3.44
C ALA A 15 15.07 -33.12 -3.53
N SER A 16 14.19 -33.08 -4.53
CA SER A 16 13.15 -32.06 -4.64
C SER A 16 12.05 -32.23 -3.58
N GLU A 17 11.71 -33.47 -3.24
CA GLU A 17 10.75 -33.84 -2.19
C GLU A 17 11.27 -33.46 -0.79
N ILE A 18 12.56 -33.71 -0.51
CA ILE A 18 13.20 -33.34 0.76
C ILE A 18 13.33 -31.80 0.90
N GLN A 19 13.38 -31.05 -0.21
CA GLN A 19 13.51 -29.58 -0.17
C GLN A 19 12.19 -28.84 0.01
N LEU A 20 11.05 -29.37 -0.43
CA LEU A 20 9.78 -28.65 -0.34
C LEU A 20 9.26 -28.53 1.10
N VAL A 21 9.37 -29.60 1.90
CA VAL A 21 8.85 -29.63 3.27
C VAL A 21 9.54 -28.58 4.19
N PRO A 22 10.88 -28.49 4.24
CA PRO A 22 11.57 -27.44 4.98
C PRO A 22 11.22 -26.03 4.47
N VAL A 23 11.07 -25.86 3.15
CA VAL A 23 10.69 -24.58 2.54
C VAL A 23 9.28 -24.19 2.97
N SER A 24 8.32 -25.10 2.98
CA SER A 24 6.95 -24.85 3.44
C SER A 24 6.92 -24.44 4.92
N LEU A 25 7.64 -25.14 5.79
CA LEU A 25 7.73 -24.78 7.21
C LEU A 25 8.41 -23.42 7.42
N ALA A 26 9.49 -23.15 6.70
CA ALA A 26 10.16 -21.85 6.72
C ALA A 26 9.24 -20.73 6.20
N THR A 27 8.42 -21.02 5.18
CA THR A 27 7.45 -20.09 4.60
C THR A 27 6.44 -19.66 5.66
N VAL A 28 5.81 -20.61 6.36
CA VAL A 28 4.82 -20.31 7.41
C VAL A 28 5.44 -19.48 8.54
N ALA A 29 6.66 -19.82 8.96
CA ALA A 29 7.35 -19.09 10.03
C ALA A 29 7.69 -17.65 9.62
N LEU A 30 8.23 -17.45 8.41
CA LEU A 30 8.56 -16.13 7.88
C LEU A 30 7.31 -15.30 7.62
N GLU A 31 6.30 -15.88 6.98
CA GLU A 31 5.02 -15.21 6.71
C GLU A 31 4.37 -14.76 8.03
N SER A 32 4.36 -15.61 9.06
CA SER A 32 3.82 -15.25 10.38
C SER A 32 4.60 -14.10 11.04
N CYS A 33 5.92 -14.06 10.85
CA CYS A 33 6.75 -12.97 11.36
C CYS A 33 6.42 -11.64 10.66
N PHE A 34 6.35 -11.63 9.33
CA PHE A 34 5.96 -10.44 8.56
C PHE A 34 4.53 -10.01 8.85
N TYR A 35 3.60 -10.96 9.00
CA TYR A 35 2.22 -10.69 9.38
C TYR A 35 2.13 -10.00 10.75
N GLY A 36 2.90 -10.45 11.75
CA GLY A 36 2.99 -9.80 13.04
C GLY A 36 3.46 -8.34 12.94
N GLY A 37 4.51 -8.10 12.15
CA GLY A 37 5.00 -6.74 11.87
C GLY A 37 3.95 -5.86 11.17
N PHE A 38 3.25 -6.42 10.18
CA PHE A 38 2.14 -5.77 9.50
C PHE A 38 1.03 -5.38 10.49
N LEU A 39 0.63 -6.28 11.38
CA LEU A 39 -0.46 -6.07 12.33
C LEU A 39 -0.15 -4.92 13.29
N VAL A 40 1.09 -4.85 13.81
CA VAL A 40 1.54 -3.72 14.65
C VAL A 40 1.42 -2.39 13.89
N LEU A 41 1.88 -2.34 12.64
CA LEU A 41 1.78 -1.13 11.81
C LEU A 41 0.33 -0.78 11.45
N ALA A 42 -0.51 -1.78 11.20
CA ALA A 42 -1.92 -1.61 10.91
C ALA A 42 -2.65 -1.01 12.13
N ILE A 43 -2.41 -1.53 13.33
CA ILE A 43 -2.98 -0.96 14.57
C ILE A 43 -2.54 0.50 14.74
N MET A 44 -1.22 0.77 14.61
CA MET A 44 -0.69 2.13 14.71
C MET A 44 -1.33 3.09 13.70
N SER A 45 -1.48 2.63 12.45
CA SER A 45 -2.15 3.38 11.39
C SER A 45 -3.60 3.67 11.74
N MET A 46 -4.36 2.64 12.15
CA MET A 46 -5.77 2.78 12.52
C MET A 46 -5.97 3.72 13.71
N CYS A 47 -5.16 3.61 14.76
CA CYS A 47 -5.21 4.52 15.91
C CYS A 47 -4.98 5.98 15.49
N LEU A 48 -4.04 6.25 14.58
CA LEU A 48 -3.79 7.60 14.07
C LEU A 48 -4.94 8.13 13.21
N LEU A 49 -5.55 7.28 12.37
CA LEU A 49 -6.67 7.68 11.52
C LEU A 49 -7.94 7.98 12.34
N VAL A 50 -8.23 7.16 13.36
CA VAL A 50 -9.37 7.37 14.27
C VAL A 50 -9.19 8.65 15.10
N ARG A 51 -7.99 8.88 15.66
CA ARG A 51 -7.69 10.12 16.42
C ARG A 51 -7.86 11.40 15.59
N ARG A 52 -7.75 11.30 14.26
CA ARG A 52 -7.86 12.44 13.35
C ARG A 52 -9.26 12.77 12.88
N ARG A 53 -10.29 12.05 13.36
CA ARG A 53 -11.66 12.18 12.82
C ARG A 53 -11.65 12.09 11.29
N ALA A 54 -10.72 11.31 10.73
CA ALA A 54 -10.67 11.09 9.29
C ALA A 54 -12.05 10.60 8.86
N ARG A 55 -12.59 11.13 7.75
CA ARG A 55 -13.88 10.64 7.26
C ARG A 55 -13.74 9.14 7.09
N TRP A 56 -14.60 8.38 7.78
CA TRP A 56 -14.61 6.91 7.80
C TRP A 56 -14.75 6.30 6.40
N LEU A 57 -15.05 7.11 5.38
CA LEU A 57 -15.13 6.73 3.96
C LEU A 57 -13.97 7.29 3.10
N SER A 58 -12.83 7.68 3.68
CA SER A 58 -11.65 8.04 2.87
C SER A 58 -11.18 6.81 2.08
N PRO A 59 -10.89 6.93 0.77
CA PRO A 59 -10.35 5.83 -0.04
C PRO A 59 -9.11 5.17 0.58
N THR A 60 -8.27 5.93 1.27
CA THR A 60 -7.08 5.41 1.98
C THR A 60 -7.42 4.57 3.21
N PHE A 61 -8.50 4.92 3.93
CA PHE A 61 -8.96 4.15 5.08
C PHE A 61 -9.59 2.83 4.62
N LEU A 62 -10.41 2.90 3.56
CA LEU A 62 -11.03 1.72 2.97
C LEU A 62 -9.98 0.75 2.41
N GLY A 63 -8.96 1.26 1.70
CA GLY A 63 -7.86 0.43 1.21
C GLY A 63 -6.99 -0.16 2.33
N ALA A 64 -6.78 0.56 3.43
CA ALA A 64 -6.09 0.04 4.61
C ALA A 64 -6.87 -1.11 5.28
N ILE A 65 -8.19 -0.97 5.44
CA ILE A 65 -9.06 -2.05 5.94
C ILE A 65 -9.05 -3.23 4.97
N GLY A 66 -9.19 -2.98 3.67
CA GLY A 66 -9.14 -4.00 2.62
C GLY A 66 -7.87 -4.84 2.71
N MET A 67 -6.69 -4.19 2.78
CA MET A 67 -5.42 -4.88 2.98
C MET A 67 -5.37 -5.68 4.28
N CYS A 68 -5.86 -5.14 5.40
CA CYS A 68 -5.90 -5.91 6.65
C CYS A 68 -6.73 -7.19 6.50
N ILE A 69 -7.89 -7.10 5.87
CA ILE A 69 -8.77 -8.25 5.66
C ILE A 69 -8.10 -9.28 4.74
N THR A 70 -7.57 -8.85 3.59
CA THR A 70 -6.99 -9.77 2.61
C THR A 70 -5.70 -10.42 3.10
N ILE A 71 -4.81 -9.67 3.78
CA ILE A 71 -3.57 -10.22 4.36
C ILE A 71 -3.88 -11.19 5.50
N THR A 72 -4.85 -10.86 6.37
CA THR A 72 -5.26 -11.76 7.45
C THR A 72 -5.88 -13.04 6.90
N ALA A 73 -6.75 -12.92 5.89
CA ALA A 73 -7.36 -14.08 5.24
C ALA A 73 -6.31 -14.96 4.56
N HIS A 74 -5.34 -14.36 3.86
CA HIS A 74 -4.21 -15.08 3.26
C HIS A 74 -3.44 -15.89 4.31
N TRP A 75 -3.03 -15.25 5.40
CA TRP A 75 -2.27 -15.90 6.47
C TRP A 75 -3.05 -17.05 7.14
N ILE A 76 -4.34 -16.85 7.43
CA ILE A 76 -5.20 -17.89 8.02
C ILE A 76 -5.23 -19.12 7.10
N ILE A 77 -5.36 -18.93 5.78
CA ILE A 77 -5.40 -20.03 4.82
C ILE A 77 -4.03 -20.71 4.73
N THR A 78 -2.91 -19.98 4.79
CA THR A 78 -1.57 -20.59 4.81
C THR A 78 -1.38 -21.50 6.03
N VAL A 79 -1.81 -21.04 7.20
CA VAL A 79 -1.76 -21.82 8.44
C VAL A 79 -2.66 -23.06 8.34
N ASP A 80 -3.90 -22.89 7.90
CA ASP A 80 -4.86 -23.99 7.70
C ASP A 80 -4.34 -25.04 6.70
N ARG A 81 -3.83 -24.61 5.54
CA ARG A 81 -3.19 -25.51 4.55
C ARG A 81 -2.02 -26.28 5.15
N SER A 82 -1.27 -25.67 6.04
CA SER A 82 -0.14 -26.33 6.71
C SER A 82 -0.63 -27.42 7.66
N PHE A 83 -1.64 -27.15 8.48
CA PHE A 83 -2.26 -28.19 9.30
C PHE A 83 -2.89 -29.30 8.46
N GLN A 84 -3.57 -28.97 7.36
CA GLN A 84 -4.15 -29.94 6.44
C GLN A 84 -3.09 -30.84 5.81
N ALA A 85 -2.00 -30.28 5.31
CA ALA A 85 -0.93 -31.03 4.67
C ALA A 85 -0.20 -31.98 5.65
N PHE A 86 0.08 -31.51 6.87
CA PHE A 86 0.89 -32.26 7.84
C PHE A 86 0.10 -33.19 8.77
N LEU A 87 -1.18 -32.91 9.05
CA LEU A 87 -1.98 -33.71 9.99
C LEU A 87 -3.08 -34.53 9.32
N PHE A 88 -3.77 -33.97 8.32
CA PHE A 88 -5.03 -34.56 7.82
C PHE A 88 -4.89 -35.27 6.48
N PHE A 89 -4.01 -34.80 5.59
CA PHE A 89 -3.83 -35.38 4.27
C PHE A 89 -3.03 -36.68 4.34
N GLN A 90 -3.69 -37.81 4.04
CA GLN A 90 -3.10 -39.16 4.09
C GLN A 90 -2.36 -39.47 5.41
N ASN A 91 -2.91 -39.04 6.56
CA ASN A 91 -2.27 -39.16 7.88
C ASN A 91 -0.84 -38.59 7.96
N GLY A 92 -0.53 -37.55 7.17
CA GLY A 92 0.77 -36.89 7.15
C GLY A 92 1.87 -37.65 6.38
N THR A 93 1.52 -38.73 5.68
CA THR A 93 2.50 -39.56 4.96
C THR A 93 2.92 -39.00 3.60
N TYR A 94 2.12 -38.09 3.00
CA TYR A 94 2.41 -37.50 1.70
C TYR A 94 1.99 -36.01 1.57
N PRO A 95 2.58 -35.09 2.37
CA PRO A 95 2.27 -33.65 2.33
C PRO A 95 2.61 -33.00 0.99
N LEU A 96 3.58 -33.54 0.25
CA LEU A 96 4.02 -33.03 -1.04
C LEU A 96 2.96 -33.13 -2.13
N GLY A 97 2.14 -34.17 -2.14
CA GLY A 97 1.04 -34.31 -3.09
C GLY A 97 -0.02 -33.24 -2.91
N PHE A 98 -0.22 -32.75 -1.68
CA PHE A 98 -1.16 -31.68 -1.38
C PHE A 98 -0.63 -30.30 -1.80
N TYR A 99 0.67 -30.01 -1.54
CA TYR A 99 1.30 -28.76 -1.99
C TYR A 99 1.55 -28.72 -3.51
N GLY A 100 1.78 -29.87 -4.13
CA GLY A 100 1.96 -29.99 -5.58
C GLY A 100 0.67 -29.89 -6.39
N ASP A 101 -0.50 -29.97 -5.74
CA ASP A 101 -1.80 -29.82 -6.38
C ASP A 101 -2.30 -28.37 -6.28
N LEU A 102 -2.01 -27.59 -7.32
CA LEU A 102 -2.41 -26.19 -7.42
C LEU A 102 -3.91 -25.99 -7.63
N SER A 103 -4.63 -27.05 -8.03
CA SER A 103 -6.08 -27.00 -8.22
C SER A 103 -6.86 -27.11 -6.91
N GLN A 104 -6.18 -27.33 -5.78
CA GLN A 104 -6.82 -27.30 -4.48
C GLN A 104 -7.49 -25.95 -4.24
N ILE A 105 -8.76 -25.97 -3.85
CA ILE A 105 -9.56 -24.76 -3.63
C ILE A 105 -8.85 -23.80 -2.67
N THR A 106 -8.19 -24.33 -1.64
CA THR A 106 -7.46 -23.53 -0.67
C THR A 106 -6.24 -22.81 -1.28
N GLU A 107 -5.55 -23.38 -2.28
CA GLU A 107 -4.45 -22.70 -2.99
C GLU A 107 -4.97 -21.60 -3.91
N VAL A 108 -6.06 -21.88 -4.62
CA VAL A 108 -6.72 -20.92 -5.51
C VAL A 108 -7.22 -19.71 -4.72
N VAL A 109 -7.90 -19.94 -3.60
CA VAL A 109 -8.43 -18.89 -2.73
C VAL A 109 -7.29 -18.11 -2.05
N LYS A 110 -6.23 -18.80 -1.57
CA LYS A 110 -5.02 -18.14 -1.04
C LYS A 110 -4.41 -17.19 -2.08
N SER A 111 -4.19 -17.70 -3.29
CA SER A 111 -3.63 -16.93 -4.39
C SER A 111 -4.51 -15.74 -4.77
N ALA A 112 -5.83 -15.90 -4.75
CA ALA A 112 -6.76 -14.80 -5.01
C ALA A 112 -6.65 -13.68 -3.95
N PHE A 113 -6.54 -14.03 -2.66
CA PHE A 113 -6.30 -13.03 -1.60
C PHE A 113 -4.95 -12.34 -1.72
N CYS A 114 -3.90 -13.09 -2.11
CA CYS A 114 -2.58 -12.54 -2.40
C CYS A 114 -2.70 -11.47 -3.50
N LEU A 115 -3.18 -11.86 -4.68
CA LEU A 115 -3.33 -10.96 -5.83
C LEU A 115 -4.22 -9.75 -5.52
N THR A 116 -5.33 -9.95 -4.81
CA THR A 116 -6.21 -8.86 -4.37
C THR A 116 -5.46 -7.87 -3.49
N THR A 117 -4.57 -8.34 -2.61
CA THR A 117 -3.74 -7.47 -1.76
C THR A 117 -2.80 -6.61 -2.60
N LEU A 118 -2.14 -7.18 -3.61
CA LEU A 118 -1.27 -6.44 -4.53
C LEU A 118 -2.06 -5.37 -5.30
N ILE A 119 -3.23 -5.73 -5.84
CA ILE A 119 -4.10 -4.79 -6.58
C ILE A 119 -4.52 -3.63 -5.67
N ILE A 120 -4.90 -3.89 -4.42
CA ILE A 120 -5.25 -2.84 -3.45
C ILE A 120 -4.03 -1.95 -3.16
N GLY A 121 -2.84 -2.55 -2.98
CA GLY A 121 -1.58 -1.83 -2.76
C GLY A 121 -1.27 -0.86 -3.91
N ASP A 122 -1.26 -1.37 -5.14
CA ASP A 122 -0.98 -0.58 -6.33
C ASP A 122 -2.06 0.50 -6.55
N THR A 123 -3.35 0.19 -6.31
CA THR A 123 -4.45 1.16 -6.37
C THR A 123 -4.25 2.32 -5.39
N ILE A 124 -3.80 2.06 -4.16
CA ILE A 124 -3.51 3.11 -3.18
C ILE A 124 -2.38 4.02 -3.66
N ILE A 125 -1.32 3.46 -4.23
CA ILE A 125 -0.19 4.23 -4.76
C ILE A 125 -0.64 5.12 -5.92
N ILE A 126 -1.49 4.60 -6.81
CA ILE A 126 -2.05 5.36 -7.93
C ILE A 126 -2.95 6.50 -7.45
N HIS A 127 -3.82 6.23 -6.49
CA HIS A 127 -4.68 7.25 -5.89
C HIS A 127 -3.84 8.39 -5.26
N ARG A 128 -2.71 8.05 -4.63
CA ARG A 128 -1.77 9.05 -4.08
C ARG A 128 -1.13 9.89 -5.18
N LEU A 129 -0.66 9.24 -6.23
CA LEU A 129 -0.08 9.94 -7.38
C LEU A 129 -1.06 10.95 -7.97
N TRP A 130 -2.34 10.56 -8.10
CA TRP A 130 -3.41 11.43 -8.60
C TRP A 130 -3.64 12.66 -7.73
N ILE A 131 -3.69 12.49 -6.40
CA ILE A 131 -3.85 13.62 -5.46
C ILE A 131 -2.64 14.57 -5.50
N ILE A 132 -1.42 14.04 -5.51
CA ILE A 132 -0.17 14.83 -5.49
C ILE A 132 -0.01 15.68 -6.76
N TRP A 133 -0.58 15.20 -7.87
CA TRP A 133 -0.56 15.88 -9.16
C TRP A 133 -1.81 16.75 -9.42
N ASP A 134 -2.53 17.13 -8.37
CA ASP A 134 -3.69 18.02 -8.45
C ASP A 134 -4.76 17.49 -9.44
N LYS A 135 -5.02 16.17 -9.34
CA LYS A 135 -6.01 15.44 -10.14
C LYS A 135 -5.76 15.41 -11.66
N ARG A 136 -4.56 15.73 -12.12
CA ARG A 136 -4.19 15.66 -13.55
C ARG A 136 -4.16 14.21 -14.03
N LEU A 137 -5.15 13.83 -14.84
CA LEU A 137 -5.31 12.46 -15.33
C LEU A 137 -4.14 11.97 -16.19
N ILE A 138 -3.48 12.85 -16.94
CA ILE A 138 -2.39 12.50 -17.88
C ILE A 138 -1.29 11.65 -17.22
N VAL A 139 -0.93 11.97 -15.98
CA VAL A 139 0.16 11.27 -15.25
C VAL A 139 -0.27 9.87 -14.77
N VAL A 140 -1.58 9.67 -14.62
CA VAL A 140 -2.21 8.49 -14.03
C VAL A 140 -2.67 7.48 -15.09
N ILE A 141 -2.71 7.87 -16.37
CA ILE A 141 -3.11 6.98 -17.48
C ILE A 141 -2.22 5.73 -17.53
N PHE A 142 -0.90 5.91 -17.50
CA PHE A 142 0.04 4.78 -17.56
C PHE A 142 -0.16 3.77 -16.41
N PRO A 143 -0.13 4.18 -15.13
CA PRO A 143 -0.29 3.22 -14.04
C PRO A 143 -1.72 2.68 -13.91
N MET A 144 -2.75 3.37 -14.41
CA MET A 144 -4.10 2.80 -14.50
C MET A 144 -4.19 1.70 -15.55
N LEU A 145 -3.50 1.87 -16.69
CA LEU A 145 -3.47 0.86 -17.74
C LEU A 145 -2.71 -0.39 -17.27
N SER A 146 -1.60 -0.22 -16.55
CA SER A 146 -0.90 -1.35 -15.94
C SER A 146 -1.72 -2.02 -14.84
N LEU A 147 -2.49 -1.27 -14.04
CA LEU A 147 -3.41 -1.84 -13.05
C LEU A 147 -4.51 -2.70 -13.71
N LEU A 148 -5.06 -2.26 -14.85
CA LEU A 148 -6.00 -3.08 -15.62
C LEU A 148 -5.32 -4.36 -16.13
N GLY A 149 -4.07 -4.25 -16.59
CA GLY A 149 -3.24 -5.40 -16.95
C GLY A 149 -3.07 -6.38 -15.79
N LEU A 150 -2.77 -5.88 -14.59
CA LEU A 150 -2.65 -6.68 -13.36
C LEU A 150 -3.94 -7.41 -13.02
N VAL A 151 -5.09 -6.73 -13.07
CA VAL A 151 -6.39 -7.37 -12.79
C VAL A 151 -6.65 -8.50 -13.78
N VAL A 152 -6.40 -8.29 -15.06
CA VAL A 152 -6.56 -9.33 -16.10
C VAL A 152 -5.59 -10.50 -15.86
N CYS A 153 -4.31 -10.21 -15.55
CA CYS A 153 -3.33 -11.24 -15.25
C CYS A 153 -3.72 -12.03 -14.00
N SER A 154 -4.18 -11.35 -12.95
CA SER A 154 -4.63 -11.96 -11.70
C SER A 154 -5.78 -12.94 -11.92
N VAL A 155 -6.81 -12.55 -12.68
CA VAL A 155 -7.92 -13.44 -13.05
C VAL A 155 -7.42 -14.61 -13.90
N GLY A 156 -6.49 -14.35 -14.83
CA GLY A 156 -5.84 -15.39 -15.63
C GLY A 156 -5.08 -16.42 -14.78
N ILE A 157 -4.32 -15.98 -13.78
CA ILE A 157 -3.60 -16.85 -12.85
C ILE A 157 -4.58 -17.73 -12.08
N THR A 158 -5.60 -17.13 -11.46
CA THR A 158 -6.61 -17.88 -10.69
C THR A 158 -7.34 -18.90 -11.57
N TYR A 159 -7.71 -18.52 -12.80
CA TYR A 159 -8.36 -19.41 -13.75
C TYR A 159 -7.46 -20.60 -14.15
N GLN A 160 -6.19 -20.34 -14.43
CA GLN A 160 -5.26 -21.43 -14.79
C GLN A 160 -5.01 -22.37 -13.62
N PHE A 161 -4.92 -21.87 -12.39
CA PHE A 161 -4.80 -22.73 -11.20
C PHE A 161 -6.00 -23.66 -11.03
N THR A 162 -7.22 -23.26 -11.42
CA THR A 162 -8.40 -24.17 -11.39
C THR A 162 -8.38 -25.25 -12.48
N ARG A 163 -7.55 -25.11 -13.52
CA ARG A 163 -7.47 -26.03 -14.66
C ARG A 163 -6.24 -26.92 -14.64
N ASP A 164 -5.21 -26.53 -13.89
CA ASP A 164 -3.98 -27.28 -13.75
C ASP A 164 -4.27 -28.63 -13.08
N LYS A 165 -4.02 -29.72 -13.80
CA LYS A 165 -4.16 -31.08 -13.27
C LYS A 165 -2.90 -31.45 -12.50
N THR A 166 -3.07 -32.32 -11.50
CA THR A 166 -2.00 -32.89 -10.67
C THR A 166 -0.77 -33.29 -11.50
N GLY A 167 0.39 -32.71 -11.16
CA GLY A 167 1.69 -33.07 -11.73
C GLY A 167 2.35 -32.04 -12.68
N GLN A 168 1.69 -30.92 -13.00
CA GLN A 168 2.35 -29.82 -13.72
C GLN A 168 2.98 -28.83 -12.74
N SER A 169 4.29 -28.60 -12.85
CA SER A 169 4.99 -27.60 -12.05
C SER A 169 4.53 -26.18 -12.40
N VAL A 170 4.37 -25.31 -11.41
CA VAL A 170 4.07 -23.86 -11.54
C VAL A 170 4.93 -23.16 -12.60
N PHE A 171 6.16 -23.66 -12.82
CA PHE A 171 7.16 -23.11 -13.75
C PHE A 171 6.96 -23.48 -15.22
N LEU A 172 6.13 -24.49 -15.52
CA LEU A 172 5.92 -25.03 -16.87
C LEU A 172 4.46 -24.90 -17.34
N SER A 173 3.55 -24.50 -16.46
CA SER A 173 2.16 -24.23 -16.82
C SER A 173 2.02 -22.92 -17.60
N ASP A 174 0.94 -22.79 -18.37
CA ASP A 174 0.50 -21.56 -19.02
C ASP A 174 0.30 -20.41 -18.01
N ALA A 175 0.11 -20.72 -16.72
CA ALA A 175 0.11 -19.75 -15.62
C ALA A 175 1.40 -18.92 -15.55
N SER A 176 2.53 -19.46 -16.02
CA SER A 176 3.84 -18.78 -15.94
C SER A 176 3.92 -17.47 -16.72
N ARG A 177 3.25 -17.40 -17.86
CA ARG A 177 3.19 -16.18 -18.69
C ARG A 177 2.40 -15.09 -17.98
N TRP A 178 1.32 -15.47 -17.31
CA TRP A 178 0.49 -14.55 -16.53
C TRP A 178 1.23 -14.05 -15.30
N ILE A 179 1.89 -14.93 -14.53
CA ILE A 179 2.69 -14.56 -13.35
C ILE A 179 3.85 -13.64 -13.73
N THR A 180 4.56 -13.96 -14.82
CA THR A 180 5.66 -13.12 -15.32
C THR A 180 5.16 -11.73 -15.72
N SER A 181 4.02 -11.65 -16.40
CA SER A 181 3.43 -10.37 -16.82
C SER A 181 2.95 -9.55 -15.62
N ASP A 182 2.32 -10.21 -14.65
CA ASP A 182 1.85 -9.61 -13.40
C ASP A 182 3.01 -8.96 -12.62
N ALA A 183 4.08 -9.72 -12.38
CA ALA A 183 5.27 -9.22 -11.72
C ALA A 183 5.89 -7.99 -12.43
N VAL A 184 5.97 -8.02 -13.76
CA VAL A 184 6.51 -6.90 -14.55
C VAL A 184 5.62 -5.66 -14.42
N PHE A 185 4.31 -5.81 -14.55
CA PHE A 185 3.38 -4.69 -14.40
C PHE A 185 3.46 -4.07 -13.00
N THR A 186 3.52 -4.88 -11.94
CA THR A 186 3.67 -4.38 -10.56
C THR A 186 4.98 -3.62 -10.38
N ILE A 187 6.10 -4.18 -10.82
CA ILE A 187 7.42 -3.52 -10.69
C ILE A 187 7.44 -2.19 -11.44
N CYS A 188 6.98 -2.17 -12.70
CA CYS A 188 6.93 -0.96 -13.51
C CYS A 188 6.02 0.11 -12.89
N THR A 189 4.84 -0.28 -12.40
CA THR A 189 3.87 0.64 -11.77
C THR A 189 4.45 1.27 -10.51
N ASN A 190 5.13 0.47 -9.69
CA ASN A 190 5.73 0.94 -8.44
C ASN A 190 6.91 1.87 -8.68
N ILE A 191 7.82 1.53 -9.60
CA ILE A 191 8.95 2.39 -9.96
C ILE A 191 8.46 3.70 -10.56
N TYR A 192 7.52 3.64 -11.51
CA TYR A 192 6.95 4.82 -12.16
C TYR A 192 6.30 5.75 -11.13
N SER A 193 5.39 5.20 -10.32
CA SER A 193 4.64 5.99 -9.34
C SER A 193 5.55 6.60 -8.29
N THR A 194 6.49 5.83 -7.76
CA THR A 194 7.45 6.31 -6.74
C THR A 194 8.35 7.41 -7.28
N THR A 195 8.84 7.27 -8.52
CA THR A 195 9.68 8.28 -9.17
C THR A 195 8.92 9.58 -9.37
N PHE A 196 7.69 9.50 -9.90
CA PHE A 196 6.86 10.70 -10.13
C PHE A 196 6.41 11.37 -8.82
N ILE A 197 6.08 10.59 -7.79
CA ILE A 197 5.76 11.10 -6.45
C ILE A 197 6.97 11.86 -5.89
N SER A 198 8.14 11.20 -5.87
CA SER A 198 9.38 11.77 -5.34
C SER A 198 9.79 13.04 -6.09
N TRP A 199 9.73 13.01 -7.42
CA TRP A 199 10.08 14.15 -8.26
C TRP A 199 9.16 15.36 -8.04
N ARG A 200 7.84 15.13 -8.01
CA ARG A 200 6.86 16.20 -7.79
C ARG A 200 7.03 16.83 -6.41
N MET A 201 7.21 16.00 -5.38
CA MET A 201 7.44 16.46 -4.02
C MET A 201 8.74 17.26 -3.88
N TRP A 202 9.82 16.82 -4.53
CA TRP A 202 11.08 17.57 -4.58
C TRP A 202 10.93 18.92 -5.30
N LYS A 203 10.23 18.94 -6.44
CA LYS A 203 10.02 20.16 -7.23
C LYS A 203 9.16 21.19 -6.48
N VAL A 204 8.08 20.77 -5.84
CA VAL A 204 7.24 21.65 -5.00
C VAL A 204 8.04 22.15 -3.80
N GLY A 205 8.91 21.32 -3.22
CA GLY A 205 9.78 21.70 -2.12
C GLY A 205 10.80 22.80 -2.44
N ARG A 206 11.22 22.92 -3.71
CA ARG A 206 12.14 23.99 -4.15
C ARG A 206 11.47 25.35 -4.41
N GLY A 207 10.14 25.38 -4.62
CA GLY A 207 9.42 26.60 -5.02
C GLY A 207 9.00 27.54 -3.89
N MET A 208 9.14 27.12 -2.62
CA MET A 208 8.81 27.95 -1.45
C MET A 208 10.09 28.47 -0.81
N GLN A 209 10.26 29.80 -0.77
CA GLN A 209 11.38 30.45 -0.09
C GLN A 209 11.45 30.00 1.38
N PRO A 210 12.65 29.77 1.93
CA PRO A 210 12.84 29.18 3.24
C PRO A 210 12.60 30.20 4.34
N ILE A 211 11.34 30.40 4.72
CA ILE A 211 11.02 31.05 6.01
C ILE A 211 11.16 29.96 7.09
N GLY A 212 12.35 29.88 7.68
CA GLY A 212 12.69 28.97 8.78
C GLY A 212 13.17 27.58 8.35
N GLY A 213 14.46 27.29 8.52
CA GLY A 213 15.13 26.03 8.12
C GLY A 213 14.52 24.73 8.65
N ILE A 214 13.65 24.82 9.67
CA ILE A 214 12.89 23.71 10.25
C ILE A 214 11.92 23.08 9.21
N ARG A 215 11.35 23.88 8.30
CA ARG A 215 10.40 23.41 7.28
C ARG A 215 11.05 22.56 6.17
N ILE A 216 12.36 22.63 5.99
CA ILE A 216 13.09 21.85 4.97
C ILE A 216 13.36 20.43 5.49
N GLN A 217 13.77 20.30 6.75
CA GLN A 217 14.16 19.01 7.36
C GLN A 217 12.99 18.03 7.53
N ALA A 218 11.80 18.53 7.89
CA ALA A 218 10.61 17.68 7.97
C ALA A 218 10.18 17.11 6.60
N ARG A 219 10.40 17.86 5.50
CA ARG A 219 9.99 17.45 4.14
C ARG A 219 10.94 16.45 3.50
N SER A 220 12.26 16.64 3.69
CA SER A 220 13.26 15.66 3.23
C SER A 220 13.09 14.32 3.95
N SER A 221 12.72 14.33 5.24
CA SER A 221 12.39 13.12 5.98
C SER A 221 11.18 12.37 5.40
N VAL A 222 10.10 13.08 5.03
CA VAL A 222 8.92 12.42 4.41
C VAL A 222 9.27 11.82 3.05
N LEU A 223 10.04 12.53 2.22
CA LEU A 223 10.53 12.02 0.94
C LEU A 223 11.36 10.75 1.11
N ALA A 224 12.32 10.77 2.05
CA ALA A 224 13.18 9.62 2.32
C ALA A 224 12.37 8.37 2.70
N ILE A 225 11.33 8.53 3.52
CA ILE A 225 10.51 7.40 3.97
C ILE A 225 9.61 6.84 2.85
N ILE A 226 9.08 7.72 1.98
CA ILE A 226 8.33 7.26 0.79
C ILE A 226 9.24 6.40 -0.10
N VAL A 227 10.47 6.88 -0.32
CA VAL A 227 11.47 6.16 -1.11
C VAL A 227 11.87 4.85 -0.43
N GLU A 228 12.11 4.86 0.89
CA GLU A 228 12.47 3.68 1.67
C GLU A 228 11.38 2.60 1.64
N SER A 229 10.12 3.01 1.85
CA SER A 229 8.98 2.08 1.83
C SER A 229 8.74 1.51 0.42
N ALA A 230 8.87 2.34 -0.61
CA ALA A 230 8.78 1.88 -2.00
C ALA A 230 9.95 0.97 -2.39
N ALA A 231 11.16 1.23 -1.88
CA ALA A 231 12.33 0.38 -2.08
C ALA A 231 12.12 -1.01 -1.47
N ILE A 232 11.52 -1.10 -0.28
CA ILE A 232 11.18 -2.39 0.36
C ILE A 232 10.25 -3.21 -0.55
N TYR A 233 9.15 -2.61 -1.02
CA TYR A 233 8.17 -3.32 -1.85
C TYR A 233 8.74 -3.72 -3.22
N THR A 234 9.43 -2.81 -3.90
CA THR A 234 10.04 -3.08 -5.21
C THR A 234 11.16 -4.11 -5.11
N THR A 235 12.01 -4.05 -4.09
CA THR A 235 13.07 -5.05 -3.86
C THR A 235 12.49 -6.43 -3.64
N TRP A 236 11.42 -6.55 -2.83
CA TRP A 236 10.78 -7.84 -2.60
C TRP A 236 10.08 -8.38 -3.86
N SER A 237 9.44 -7.50 -4.64
CA SER A 237 8.83 -7.88 -5.92
C SER A 237 9.88 -8.38 -6.94
N ILE A 238 11.05 -7.72 -6.99
CA ILE A 238 12.19 -8.17 -7.81
C ILE A 238 12.73 -9.51 -7.30
N PHE A 239 12.82 -9.69 -5.99
CA PHE A 239 13.24 -10.95 -5.39
C PHE A 239 12.30 -12.11 -5.74
N PHE A 240 10.98 -11.89 -5.66
CA PHE A 240 9.98 -12.83 -6.15
C PHE A 240 10.19 -13.14 -7.64
N PHE A 241 10.33 -12.11 -8.48
CA PHE A 241 10.53 -12.30 -9.92
C PHE A 241 11.80 -13.10 -10.24
N ALA A 242 12.91 -12.81 -9.55
CA ALA A 242 14.19 -13.48 -9.76
C ALA A 242 14.15 -14.95 -9.33
N THR A 243 13.53 -15.25 -8.18
CA THR A 243 13.37 -16.63 -7.68
C THR A 243 12.43 -17.44 -8.57
N TYR A 244 11.38 -16.81 -9.10
CA TYR A 244 10.45 -17.38 -10.08
C TYR A 244 11.17 -17.78 -11.38
N GLN A 245 11.93 -16.85 -11.99
CA GLN A 245 12.68 -17.12 -13.23
C GLN A 245 13.79 -18.16 -13.06
N SER A 246 14.40 -18.21 -11.87
CA SER A 246 15.42 -19.21 -11.53
C SER A 246 14.83 -20.62 -11.30
N LYS A 247 13.50 -20.77 -11.38
CA LYS A 247 12.78 -22.02 -11.10
C LYS A 247 13.08 -22.59 -9.71
N SER A 248 13.29 -21.70 -8.74
CA SER A 248 13.66 -22.08 -7.37
C SER A 248 12.41 -22.20 -6.50
N ASN A 249 12.39 -23.20 -5.62
CA ASN A 249 11.33 -23.36 -4.61
C ASN A 249 11.26 -22.17 -3.63
N LEU A 250 12.30 -21.31 -3.59
CA LEU A 250 12.26 -20.05 -2.84
C LEU A 250 11.15 -19.10 -3.30
N GLN A 251 10.62 -19.27 -4.51
CA GLN A 251 9.47 -18.50 -4.97
C GLN A 251 8.26 -18.61 -4.03
N PHE A 252 8.07 -19.76 -3.36
CA PHE A 252 6.94 -19.99 -2.47
C PHE A 252 7.04 -19.10 -1.23
N ILE A 253 8.24 -18.99 -0.66
CA ILE A 253 8.52 -18.04 0.42
C ILE A 253 8.29 -16.61 -0.07
N ALA A 254 8.82 -16.28 -1.25
CA ALA A 254 8.76 -14.93 -1.78
C ALA A 254 7.32 -14.46 -2.03
N ILE A 255 6.48 -15.30 -2.65
CA ILE A 255 5.08 -14.97 -2.96
C ILE A 255 4.21 -14.94 -1.71
N ASP A 256 4.39 -15.87 -0.77
CA ASP A 256 3.55 -15.93 0.44
C ASP A 256 3.85 -14.77 1.41
N CYS A 257 5.10 -14.26 1.43
CA CYS A 257 5.47 -13.08 2.21
C CYS A 257 5.13 -11.74 1.51
N LEU A 258 4.94 -11.74 0.19
CA LEU A 258 4.73 -10.52 -0.61
C LEU A 258 3.50 -9.70 -0.18
N PRO A 259 2.33 -10.29 0.16
CA PRO A 259 1.18 -9.55 0.70
C PRO A 259 1.52 -8.78 1.98
N ALA A 260 2.17 -9.44 2.95
CA ALA A 260 2.51 -8.82 4.22
C ALA A 260 3.50 -7.65 4.03
N ILE A 261 4.49 -7.82 3.15
CA ILE A 261 5.50 -6.79 2.85
C ILE A 261 4.90 -5.60 2.11
N THR A 262 4.00 -5.85 1.15
CA THR A 262 3.22 -4.81 0.47
C THR A 262 2.38 -4.02 1.49
N GLY A 263 1.74 -4.73 2.42
CA GLY A 263 1.00 -4.14 3.52
C GLY A 263 1.89 -3.27 4.43
N ILE A 264 3.06 -3.76 4.83
CA ILE A 264 4.04 -3.03 5.64
C ILE A 264 4.44 -1.73 4.94
N ALA A 265 4.86 -1.81 3.67
CA ALA A 265 5.26 -0.65 2.88
C ALA A 265 4.12 0.39 2.78
N CYS A 266 2.90 -0.07 2.48
CA CYS A 266 1.73 0.82 2.40
C CYS A 266 1.39 1.48 3.75
N MET A 267 1.47 0.74 4.86
CA MET A 267 1.17 1.24 6.19
C MET A 267 2.23 2.22 6.70
N LEU A 268 3.52 1.99 6.41
CA LEU A 268 4.60 2.94 6.73
C LEU A 268 4.36 4.31 6.08
N ILE A 269 3.95 4.32 4.81
CA ILE A 269 3.60 5.55 4.10
C ILE A 269 2.37 6.23 4.76
N HIS A 270 1.34 5.47 5.15
CA HIS A 270 0.15 6.01 5.85
C HIS A 270 0.49 6.66 7.19
N VAL A 271 1.18 5.94 8.07
CA VAL A 271 1.52 6.39 9.43
C VAL A 271 2.33 7.69 9.38
N ARG A 272 3.26 7.81 8.43
CA ARG A 272 4.16 8.97 8.34
C ARG A 272 3.52 10.20 7.73
N ILE A 273 2.67 10.05 6.72
CA ILE A 273 1.86 11.18 6.22
C ILE A 273 0.88 11.64 7.30
N GLY A 274 0.36 10.70 8.09
CA GLY A 274 -0.29 10.98 9.36
C GLY A 274 0.58 11.90 10.22
N LEU A 275 1.70 11.40 10.74
CA LEU A 275 2.56 12.15 11.68
C LEU A 275 3.09 13.49 11.13
N GLY A 276 3.46 13.55 9.84
CA GLY A 276 4.02 14.74 9.19
C GLY A 276 3.06 15.94 9.16
N TRP A 277 1.76 15.70 8.99
CA TRP A 277 0.74 16.76 9.10
C TRP A 277 0.42 17.11 10.56
N ALA A 278 0.70 16.22 11.52
CA ALA A 278 0.45 16.48 12.94
C ALA A 278 1.42 17.54 13.47
N HIS A 279 2.68 17.43 13.03
CA HIS A 279 3.69 18.45 13.27
C HIS A 279 3.33 19.80 12.64
N GLN A 280 2.62 19.82 11.50
CA GLN A 280 2.18 21.07 10.86
C GLN A 280 1.01 21.72 11.59
N GLY A 281 0.00 20.96 12.01
CA GLY A 281 -1.15 21.47 12.77
C GLY A 281 -0.75 21.99 14.15
N SER A 282 0.05 21.21 14.89
CA SER A 282 0.49 21.59 16.24
C SER A 282 1.47 22.77 16.22
N GLN A 283 2.25 22.95 15.15
CA GLN A 283 3.06 24.17 14.97
C GLN A 283 2.26 25.39 14.53
N ALA A 284 1.17 25.22 13.77
CA ALA A 284 0.27 26.32 13.43
C ALA A 284 -0.43 26.86 14.69
N GLU A 285 -0.93 25.95 15.55
CA GLU A 285 -1.53 26.29 16.84
C GLU A 285 -0.50 26.89 17.81
N ALA A 286 0.73 26.38 17.85
CA ALA A 286 1.80 26.95 18.69
C ALA A 286 2.27 28.33 18.18
N PHE A 287 2.26 28.58 16.87
CA PHE A 287 2.57 29.89 16.29
C PHE A 287 1.45 30.90 16.55
N GLU A 288 0.18 30.48 16.53
CA GLU A 288 -0.94 31.31 17.00
C GLU A 288 -0.84 31.60 18.51
N SER A 289 -0.35 30.67 19.32
CA SER A 289 -0.20 30.88 20.77
C SER A 289 1.06 31.64 21.19
N THR A 290 2.02 31.87 20.28
CA THR A 290 3.28 32.61 20.56
C THR A 290 3.50 33.86 19.69
N GLY A 291 2.50 34.26 18.89
CA GLY A 291 2.48 35.60 18.29
C GLY A 291 2.52 36.69 19.39
N PRO A 292 3.23 37.81 19.18
CA PRO A 292 3.31 38.84 20.20
C PRO A 292 1.90 39.34 20.54
N LEU A 293 1.69 39.59 21.82
CA LEU A 293 0.50 40.14 22.47
C LEU A 293 0.15 41.58 22.01
N SER A 294 0.37 41.89 20.74
CA SER A 294 0.10 43.18 20.11
C SER A 294 -0.32 42.95 18.65
N ILE A 295 -1.62 42.74 18.43
CA ILE A 295 -2.48 43.27 17.34
C ILE A 295 -3.90 42.72 17.63
N SER A 296 -4.40 42.93 18.85
CA SER A 296 -5.83 42.75 19.17
C SER A 296 -6.45 44.03 19.72
N ILE A 297 -5.84 45.19 19.42
CA ILE A 297 -6.36 46.51 19.82
C ILE A 297 -6.58 47.45 18.60
N ALA A 298 -6.05 47.13 17.42
CA ALA A 298 -6.27 47.97 16.23
C ALA A 298 -7.55 47.65 15.43
N GLN A 299 -8.25 46.55 15.73
CA GLN A 299 -9.46 46.16 15.00
C GLN A 299 -10.77 46.51 15.73
N HIS A 300 -10.68 46.98 16.98
CA HIS A 300 -11.83 47.48 17.73
C HIS A 300 -11.93 49.02 17.81
N THR A 301 -10.91 49.74 17.32
CA THR A 301 -10.94 51.21 17.25
C THR A 301 -11.35 51.76 15.89
N HIS A 302 -11.36 50.94 14.82
CA HIS A 302 -11.84 51.38 13.50
C HIS A 302 -13.35 51.16 13.27
N THR A 303 -14.00 50.27 14.05
CA THR A 303 -15.45 50.05 13.98
C THR A 303 -16.25 50.97 14.90
N ALA A 304 -15.62 51.58 15.93
CA ALA A 304 -16.30 52.53 16.81
C ALA A 304 -16.29 53.99 16.30
N ILE A 305 -15.43 54.33 15.33
CA ILE A 305 -15.36 55.69 14.75
C ILE A 305 -16.25 55.83 13.50
N GLU A 306 -16.51 54.74 12.77
CA GLU A 306 -17.46 54.73 11.65
C GLU A 306 -18.93 54.72 12.12
N ASP A 307 -19.25 54.06 13.25
CA ASP A 307 -20.61 54.07 13.79
C ASP A 307 -21.01 55.40 14.46
N PHE A 308 -20.05 56.22 14.88
CA PHE A 308 -20.35 57.55 15.44
C PHE A 308 -20.50 58.64 14.35
N THR A 309 -19.91 58.46 13.17
CA THR A 309 -20.02 59.43 12.06
C THR A 309 -21.21 59.17 11.14
N VAL A 310 -21.75 57.95 11.09
CA VAL A 310 -22.94 57.64 10.27
C VAL A 310 -24.27 57.97 11.00
N LEU A 311 -24.28 58.00 12.33
CA LEU A 311 -25.47 58.37 13.12
C LEU A 311 -25.69 59.88 13.29
N GLU A 312 -24.68 60.72 13.07
CA GLU A 312 -24.81 62.19 13.18
C GLU A 312 -25.15 62.89 11.85
N ILE A 313 -24.95 62.23 10.70
CA ILE A 313 -25.26 62.77 9.36
C ILE A 313 -26.69 62.37 8.90
N GLY A 314 -27.32 61.39 9.55
CA GLY A 314 -28.70 60.95 9.24
C GLY A 314 -29.83 61.73 9.94
N LYS A 315 -29.52 62.73 10.78
CA LYS A 315 -30.53 63.49 11.56
C LYS A 315 -30.58 65.01 11.27
N LEU A 316 -29.80 65.51 10.31
CA LEU A 316 -29.85 66.91 9.89
C LEU A 316 -30.13 66.99 8.39
N GLY A 317 -31.41 67.03 8.04
CA GLY A 317 -31.84 67.44 6.70
C GLY A 317 -32.98 66.61 6.13
N VAL A 318 -34.19 66.78 6.68
CA VAL A 318 -35.44 67.05 5.94
C VAL A 318 -36.47 67.42 7.00
N GLY A 319 -36.67 68.72 7.23
CA GLY A 319 -37.71 69.26 8.09
C GLY A 319 -38.01 70.70 7.69
N GLY A 320 -39.10 70.89 6.93
CA GLY A 320 -39.72 72.19 6.60
C GLY A 320 -38.86 73.11 5.73
N GLU A 321 -39.38 74.05 4.95
CA GLU A 321 -40.59 74.82 5.16
C GLU A 321 -40.87 75.78 3.97
N LYS A 322 -42.16 75.87 3.59
CA LYS A 322 -42.94 77.00 3.03
C LYS A 322 -42.72 77.58 1.62
N ASP A 323 -43.80 77.48 0.83
CA ASP A 323 -44.64 78.58 0.30
C ASP A 323 -44.00 79.95 0.04
N ALA A 324 -44.13 80.47 -1.20
CA ALA A 324 -44.79 81.76 -1.50
C ALA A 324 -44.68 82.17 -3.00
N VAL A 325 -45.83 82.63 -3.52
CA VAL A 325 -46.11 83.42 -4.75
C VAL A 325 -46.17 82.68 -6.08
#